data_AF-A0A0E3JYB0-F1
#
_entry.id   AF-A0A0E3JYB0-F1
#
_cell.length_a   1.000
_cell.length_b   1.000
_cell.length_c   1.000
_cell.angle_alpha   90.00
_cell.angle_beta   90.00
_cell.angle_gamma   90.00
#
_symmetry.space_group_name_H-M   'P 1'
#
loop_
_entity.id
_entity.type
_entity.pdbx_description
1 polymer ?
#
loop_
_entity_poly.entity_id
_entity_poly.type
_entity_poly.pdbx_seq_one_letter_code
_entity_poly.pdbx_strand_id
1 'polypeptide(L)'
;MEQQPVRSEFLLKIFCSKDIPVRNVIEKIEKMREDCEEELKLYFKIKNMLNSSKLDKKNLVLWISTINFGIYDCESKLKWCDETIETLENIKDL
;
A
#
# COMPACT_ATOMS: atom_id res chain seq x y z
N MET A 1 -5.31 21.14 11.70
CA MET A 1 -4.23 20.62 10.83
C MET A 1 -4.61 20.99 9.41
N GLU A 2 -3.78 21.76 8.71
CA GLU A 2 -4.01 22.01 7.29
C GLU A 2 -3.92 20.67 6.53
N GLN A 3 -4.92 20.36 5.72
CA GLN A 3 -4.92 19.15 4.91
C GLN A 3 -3.95 19.35 3.75
N GLN A 4 -2.82 18.65 3.80
CA GLN A 4 -1.96 18.49 2.63
C GLN A 4 -2.72 17.65 1.59
N PRO A 5 -2.70 18.03 0.31
CA PRO A 5 -3.38 17.25 -0.73
C PRO A 5 -2.73 15.88 -0.86
N VAL A 6 -3.55 14.84 -1.00
CA VAL A 6 -3.06 13.48 -1.30
C VAL A 6 -2.44 13.50 -2.70
N ARG A 7 -1.14 13.21 -2.78
CA ARG A 7 -0.38 13.18 -4.03
C ARG A 7 0.24 11.81 -4.22
N SER A 8 -0.09 11.15 -5.32
CA SER A 8 0.57 9.92 -5.75
C SER A 8 1.17 10.10 -7.13
N GLU A 9 2.50 10.17 -7.20
CA GLU A 9 3.22 10.21 -8.48
C GLU A 9 2.99 8.91 -9.27
N PHE A 10 2.83 7.79 -8.58
CA PHE A 10 2.54 6.50 -9.20
C PHE A 10 1.20 6.51 -9.95
N LEU A 11 0.13 6.96 -9.29
CA LEU A 11 -1.19 7.06 -9.92
C LEU A 11 -1.19 8.06 -11.09
N LEU A 12 -0.46 9.17 -10.98
CA LEU A 12 -0.28 10.11 -12.08
C LEU A 12 0.45 9.46 -13.28
N LYS A 13 1.48 8.63 -13.02
CA LYS A 13 2.19 7.91 -14.08
C LYS A 13 1.27 6.93 -14.80
N ILE A 14 0.41 6.21 -14.08
CA ILE A 14 -0.61 5.33 -14.69
C ILE A 14 -1.60 6.15 -15.52
N PHE A 15 -2.10 7.27 -15.00
CA PHE A 15 -3.03 8.13 -15.73
C PHE A 15 -2.47 8.60 -17.09
N CYS A 16 -1.17 8.86 -17.15
CA CYS A 16 -0.50 9.30 -18.37
C CYS A 16 0.03 8.16 -19.26
N SER A 17 -0.23 6.89 -18.96
CA SER A 17 0.42 5.75 -19.63
C SER A 17 -0.31 5.21 -20.87
N LYS A 18 -1.11 6.03 -21.56
CA LYS A 18 -1.98 5.59 -22.67
C LYS A 18 -1.22 4.88 -23.81
N ASP A 19 0.02 5.28 -24.10
CA ASP A 19 0.84 4.76 -25.21
C ASP A 19 1.84 3.70 -24.72
N ILE A 20 1.77 3.30 -23.45
CA ILE A 20 2.67 2.33 -22.84
C ILE A 20 2.00 0.95 -22.90
N PRO A 21 2.73 -0.12 -23.26
CA PRO A 21 2.18 -1.47 -23.23
C PRO A 21 1.59 -1.81 -21.85
N VAL A 22 0.38 -2.34 -21.82
CA VAL A 22 -0.35 -2.70 -20.59
C VAL A 22 0.48 -3.60 -19.68
N ARG A 23 1.28 -4.51 -20.26
CA ARG A 23 2.22 -5.36 -19.52
C ARG A 23 3.19 -4.55 -18.67
N ASN A 24 3.76 -3.47 -19.21
CA ASN A 24 4.70 -2.63 -18.47
C ASN A 24 4.01 -1.92 -17.31
N VAL A 25 2.72 -1.56 -17.45
CA VAL A 25 1.93 -0.98 -16.36
C VAL A 25 1.67 -2.01 -15.26
N ILE A 26 1.28 -3.24 -15.64
CA ILE A 26 1.08 -4.36 -14.71
C ILE A 26 2.36 -4.63 -13.91
N GLU A 27 3.52 -4.74 -14.56
CA GLU A 27 4.80 -4.97 -13.88
C GLU A 27 5.12 -3.89 -12.82
N LYS A 28 4.68 -2.64 -13.03
CA LYS A 28 4.83 -1.57 -12.02
C LYS A 28 3.85 -1.71 -10.87
N ILE A 29 2.62 -2.17 -11.11
CA ILE A 29 1.62 -2.41 -10.07
C ILE A 29 1.99 -3.64 -9.25
N GLU A 30 2.46 -4.71 -9.89
CA GLU A 30 3.00 -5.89 -9.21
C GLU A 30 4.15 -5.51 -8.29
N LYS A 31 5.06 -4.66 -8.74
CA LYS A 31 6.14 -4.18 -7.89
C LYS A 31 5.63 -3.42 -6.66
N MET A 32 4.61 -2.57 -6.83
CA MET A 32 3.98 -1.87 -5.70
C MET A 32 3.29 -2.87 -4.75
N ARG A 33 2.66 -3.93 -5.29
CA ARG A 33 2.05 -4.99 -4.49
C ARG A 33 3.10 -5.68 -3.61
N GLU A 34 4.21 -6.13 -4.20
CA GLU A 34 5.33 -6.74 -3.47
C GLU A 34 5.87 -5.83 -2.36
N ASP A 35 6.08 -4.55 -2.67
CA ASP A 35 6.58 -3.58 -1.69
C ASP A 35 5.59 -3.42 -0.51
N CYS A 36 4.28 -3.37 -0.79
CA CYS A 36 3.24 -3.31 0.24
C CYS A 36 3.17 -4.60 1.09
N GLU A 37 3.39 -5.78 0.50
CA GLU A 37 3.42 -7.05 1.25
C GLU A 37 4.59 -7.08 2.23
N GLU A 38 5.77 -6.62 1.82
CA GLU A 38 6.95 -6.53 2.68
C GLU A 38 6.78 -5.49 3.80
N GLU A 39 6.21 -4.32 3.48
CA GLU A 39 5.86 -3.30 4.48
C GLU A 39 4.85 -3.83 5.51
N LEU A 40 3.82 -4.56 5.05
CA LEU A 40 2.81 -5.15 5.92
C LEU A 40 3.42 -6.17 6.89
N LYS A 41 4.32 -7.03 6.42
CA LYS A 41 5.08 -7.96 7.28
C LYS A 41 5.88 -7.21 8.35
N LEU A 42 6.52 -6.10 7.97
CA LEU A 42 7.27 -5.26 8.90
C LEU A 42 6.35 -4.62 9.94
N TYR A 43 5.19 -4.07 9.54
CA TYR A 43 4.24 -3.49 10.47
C TYR A 43 3.70 -4.50 11.48
N PHE A 44 3.37 -5.72 11.05
CA PHE A 44 2.96 -6.77 11.98
C PHE A 44 4.08 -7.16 12.95
N LYS A 45 5.33 -7.24 12.47
CA LYS A 45 6.49 -7.47 13.34
C LYS A 45 6.65 -6.38 14.38
N ILE A 46 6.55 -5.10 13.98
CA ILE A 46 6.63 -3.96 14.90
C ILE A 46 5.48 -3.99 15.91
N LYS A 47 4.24 -4.22 15.46
CA LYS A 47 3.07 -4.33 16.33
C LYS A 47 3.25 -5.42 17.38
N ASN A 48 3.79 -6.57 17.01
CA ASN A 48 4.09 -7.66 17.94
C ASN A 48 5.19 -7.27 18.94
N MET A 49 6.28 -6.63 18.49
CA MET A 49 7.33 -6.13 19.39
C MET A 49 6.79 -5.11 20.40
N LEU A 50 5.92 -4.20 19.97
CA LEU A 50 5.26 -3.22 20.86
C LEU A 50 4.37 -3.91 21.89
N ASN A 51 3.56 -4.88 21.49
CA ASN A 51 2.69 -5.64 22.39
C ASN A 51 3.47 -6.46 23.44
N SER A 52 4.69 -6.89 23.13
CA SER A 52 5.55 -7.63 24.07
C SER A 52 6.45 -6.72 24.92
N SER A 53 6.44 -5.41 24.68
CA SER A 53 7.30 -4.46 25.39
C SER A 53 6.66 -3.94 26.68
N LYS A 54 7.48 -3.60 27.68
CA LYS A 54 7.02 -2.97 28.93
C LYS A 54 6.85 -1.46 28.72
N LEU A 55 5.81 -1.09 27.98
CA LEU A 55 5.38 0.30 27.79
C LEU A 55 4.21 0.62 28.72
N ASP A 56 4.05 1.89 29.08
CA ASP A 56 2.80 2.34 29.69
C ASP A 56 1.66 2.28 28.68
N LYS A 57 0.43 2.18 29.21
CA LYS A 57 -0.78 2.01 28.41
C LYS A 57 -0.98 3.14 27.39
N LYS A 58 -0.62 4.39 27.73
CA LYS A 58 -0.86 5.54 26.85
C LYS A 58 0.07 5.49 25.65
N ASN A 59 1.37 5.26 25.87
CA ASN A 59 2.33 5.12 24.78
C ASN A 59 2.02 3.93 23.88
N LEU A 60 1.66 2.78 24.48
CA LEU A 60 1.28 1.59 23.70
C LEU A 60 0.11 1.87 22.75
N VAL A 61 -0.97 2.49 23.24
CA VAL A 61 -2.13 2.83 22.42
C VAL A 61 -1.78 3.82 21.31
N LEU A 62 -1.03 4.87 21.63
CA LEU A 62 -0.63 5.89 20.65
C LEU A 62 0.24 5.29 19.56
N TRP A 63 1.23 4.47 19.90
CA TRP A 63 2.14 3.90 18.90
C TRP A 63 1.46 2.80 18.07
N ILE A 64 0.64 1.93 18.68
CA ILE A 64 -0.15 0.97 17.90
C ILE A 64 -1.08 1.68 16.92
N SER A 65 -1.65 2.84 17.29
CA SER A 65 -2.53 3.59 16.40
C SER A 65 -1.82 4.02 15.11
N THR A 66 -0.55 4.42 15.18
CA THR A 66 0.24 4.80 13.99
C THR A 66 0.62 3.58 13.16
N ILE A 67 0.91 2.44 13.79
CA ILE A 67 1.20 1.19 13.07
C ILE A 67 -0.05 0.64 12.37
N ASN A 68 -1.21 0.70 13.02
CA ASN A 68 -2.47 0.28 12.41
C ASN A 68 -2.82 1.13 11.18
N PHE A 69 -2.53 2.44 11.21
CA PHE A 69 -2.71 3.28 10.02
C PHE A 69 -1.88 2.76 8.83
N GLY A 70 -0.61 2.43 9.05
CA GLY A 70 0.24 1.83 8.00
C GLY A 70 -0.28 0.48 7.51
N ILE A 71 -0.78 -0.37 8.42
CA ILE A 71 -1.42 -1.64 8.07
C ILE A 71 -2.61 -1.42 7.13
N TYR A 72 -3.54 -0.53 7.50
CA TYR A 72 -4.73 -0.26 6.68
C TYR A 72 -4.38 0.36 5.33
N ASP A 73 -3.37 1.22 5.28
CA ASP A 73 -2.87 1.79 4.04
C ASP A 73 -2.32 0.69 3.12
N CYS A 74 -1.44 -0.19 3.61
CA CYS A 74 -0.93 -1.33 2.84
C CYS A 74 -2.05 -2.28 2.38
N GLU A 75 -2.97 -2.67 3.26
CA GLU A 75 -4.09 -3.56 2.92
C GLU A 75 -4.98 -2.97 1.82
N SER A 76 -5.26 -1.67 1.90
CA SER A 76 -6.05 -0.99 0.86
C SER A 76 -5.32 -0.91 -0.48
N LYS A 77 -4.01 -0.68 -0.46
CA LYS A 77 -3.17 -0.66 -1.67
C LYS A 77 -3.05 -2.05 -2.31
N LEU A 78 -2.88 -3.10 -1.51
CA LEU A 78 -2.84 -4.49 -2.00
C LEU A 78 -4.12 -4.85 -2.73
N LYS A 79 -5.26 -4.57 -2.10
CA LYS A 79 -6.57 -4.78 -2.73
C LYS A 79 -6.70 -4.01 -4.05
N TRP A 80 -6.30 -2.74 -4.05
CA TRP A 80 -6.32 -1.92 -5.27
C TRP A 80 -5.39 -2.49 -6.36
N CYS A 81 -4.20 -2.98 -6.00
CA CYS A 81 -3.29 -3.63 -6.94
C CYS A 81 -3.96 -4.83 -7.61
N ASP A 82 -4.56 -5.71 -6.82
CA ASP A 82 -5.18 -6.94 -7.31
C ASP A 82 -6.35 -6.63 -8.26
N GLU A 83 -7.28 -5.77 -7.84
CA GLU A 83 -8.43 -5.36 -8.66
C GLU A 83 -7.99 -4.66 -9.97
N THR A 84 -6.93 -3.86 -9.90
CA THR A 84 -6.42 -3.12 -11.07
C THR A 84 -5.68 -4.03 -12.04
N ILE A 85 -4.86 -4.97 -11.53
CA ILE A 85 -4.17 -5.96 -12.38
C ILE A 85 -5.21 -6.82 -13.11
N GLU A 86 -6.22 -7.33 -12.40
CA GLU A 86 -7.31 -8.10 -13.00
C GLU A 86 -8.01 -7.32 -14.13
N THR A 87 -8.32 -6.04 -13.89
CA THR A 87 -8.92 -5.17 -14.91
C THR A 87 -8.00 -4.97 -16.12
N LEU A 88 -6.69 -4.76 -15.90
CA LEU A 88 -5.71 -4.56 -16.96
C LEU A 88 -5.41 -5.84 -17.75
N GLU A 89 -5.53 -7.00 -17.14
CA GLU A 89 -5.39 -8.27 -17.84
C GLU A 89 -6.57 -8.53 -18.77
N ASN A 90 -7.79 -8.17 -18.35
CA ASN A 90 -9.00 -8.32 -19.16
C ASN A 90 -9.05 -7.44 -20.42
N ILE A 91 -8.28 -6.34 -20.47
CA ILE A 91 -8.18 -5.50 -21.68
C ILE A 91 -7.08 -5.96 -22.65
N LYS A 92 -6.27 -6.98 -22.29
CA LYS A 92 -5.30 -7.58 -23.23
C LYS A 92 -5.97 -8.46 -24.30
N ASP A 93 -7.24 -8.83 -24.08
CA ASP A 93 -8.06 -9.63 -24.99
C ASP A 93 -8.95 -8.79 -25.94
N LEU A 94 -8.69 -7.48 -26.06
CA LEU A 94 -9.30 -6.54 -27.01
C LEU A 94 -8.28 -6.05 -28.04
#